data_AF-A0A7S3KN60-F1
#
_entry.id   AF-A0A7S3KN60-F1
#
_cell.length_a   1.000
_cell.length_b   1.000
_cell.length_c   1.000
_cell.angle_alpha   90.00
_cell.angle_beta   90.00
_cell.angle_gamma   90.00
#
_symmetry.space_group_name_H-M   'P 1'
#
loop_
_entity.id
_entity.type
_entity.pdbx_description
1 polymer ?
#
loop_
_entity_poly.entity_id
_entity_poly.type
_entity_poly.pdbx_seq_one_letter_code
_entity_poly.pdbx_strand_id
1 'polypeptide(L)'
;MVNEAEKFAEEDKVARERIEARNALENYAYSLKNQLADEKQLGGRISDEDKETVQDAVQDALSWADSNASATAEEFDEQRKQLDEVVRPILAKYGGGGPSGSEDEDMQDH
;
A
#
# COMPACT_ATOMS: atom_id res chain seq x y z
N MET A 1 19.80 3.96 -33.47
CA MET A 1 20.05 4.99 -32.44
C MET A 1 18.73 5.50 -31.84
N VAL A 2 17.74 5.95 -32.62
CA VAL A 2 16.43 6.38 -32.08
C VAL A 2 15.68 5.23 -31.37
N ASN A 3 15.53 4.07 -32.02
CA ASN A 3 14.87 2.89 -31.44
C ASN A 3 15.51 2.36 -30.14
N GLU A 4 16.79 2.63 -29.93
CA GLU A 4 17.52 2.14 -28.75
C GLU A 4 17.35 3.10 -27.57
N ALA A 5 17.33 4.42 -27.85
CA ALA A 5 16.99 5.43 -26.85
C ALA A 5 15.53 5.30 -26.36
N GLU A 6 14.58 5.00 -27.26
CA GLU A 6 13.18 4.76 -26.88
C GLU A 6 13.01 3.53 -26.01
N LYS A 7 13.74 2.44 -26.31
CA LYS A 7 13.71 1.23 -25.50
C LYS A 7 14.24 1.46 -24.08
N PHE A 8 15.37 2.16 -23.94
CA PHE A 8 15.92 2.47 -22.62
C PHE A 8 15.00 3.39 -21.81
N ALA A 9 14.35 4.37 -22.47
CA ALA A 9 13.39 5.24 -21.79
C ALA A 9 12.18 4.45 -21.26
N GLU A 10 11.67 3.47 -22.02
CA GLU A 10 10.56 2.63 -21.56
C GLU A 10 10.96 1.69 -20.42
N GLU A 11 12.15 1.07 -20.51
CA GLU A 11 12.67 0.22 -19.43
C GLU A 11 12.88 1.00 -18.12
N ASP A 12 13.40 2.24 -18.21
CA ASP A 12 13.56 3.14 -17.06
C ASP A 12 12.21 3.54 -16.45
N LYS A 13 11.21 3.80 -17.30
CA LYS A 13 9.85 4.15 -16.87
C LYS A 13 9.20 3.00 -16.10
N VAL A 14 9.21 1.79 -16.68
CA VAL A 14 8.63 0.60 -16.03
C VAL A 14 9.34 0.30 -14.71
N ALA A 15 10.68 0.43 -14.66
CA ALA A 15 11.43 0.23 -13.43
C ALA A 15 11.04 1.24 -12.35
N ARG A 16 10.83 2.51 -12.73
CA ARG A 16 10.41 3.58 -11.83
C ARG A 16 9.00 3.34 -11.29
N GLU A 17 8.03 3.06 -12.16
CA GLU A 17 6.64 2.80 -11.77
C GLU A 17 6.55 1.65 -10.77
N ARG A 18 7.30 0.57 -11.03
CA ARG A 18 7.40 -0.56 -10.08
C ARG A 18 7.91 -0.12 -8.70
N ILE A 19 8.96 0.70 -8.66
CA ILE A 19 9.55 1.17 -7.40
C ILE A 19 8.54 2.05 -6.65
N GLU A 20 7.86 2.95 -7.35
CA GLU A 20 6.85 3.83 -6.76
C GLU A 20 5.66 3.04 -6.21
N ALA A 21 5.14 2.06 -6.95
CA ALA A 21 4.04 1.20 -6.51
C ALA A 21 4.41 0.34 -5.29
N ARG A 22 5.62 -0.26 -5.29
CA ARG A 22 6.13 -1.00 -4.13
C ARG A 22 6.25 -0.10 -2.90
N ASN A 23 6.82 1.09 -3.06
CA ASN A 23 6.96 2.05 -1.97
C ASN A 23 5.59 2.49 -1.43
N ALA A 24 4.58 2.66 -2.30
CA ALA A 24 3.23 3.00 -1.87
C ALA A 24 2.61 1.91 -0.97
N LEU A 25 2.74 0.64 -1.36
CA LEU A 25 2.31 -0.50 -0.54
C LEU A 25 3.02 -0.54 0.81
N GLU A 26 4.35 -0.50 0.80
CA GLU A 26 5.17 -0.58 2.03
C GLU A 26 4.88 0.61 2.96
N ASN A 27 4.85 1.83 2.43
CA ASN A 27 4.55 3.03 3.22
C ASN A 27 3.15 2.96 3.85
N TYR A 28 2.13 2.50 3.10
CA TYR A 28 0.79 2.35 3.62
C TYR A 28 0.74 1.32 4.77
N ALA A 29 1.33 0.14 4.55
CA ALA A 29 1.42 -0.93 5.53
C ALA A 29 2.14 -0.49 6.82
N TYR A 30 3.28 0.20 6.70
CA TYR A 30 4.01 0.73 7.86
C TYR A 30 3.25 1.86 8.57
N SER A 31 2.53 2.71 7.83
CA SER A 31 1.70 3.76 8.43
C SER A 31 0.60 3.16 9.30
N LEU A 32 -0.09 2.13 8.81
CA LEU A 32 -1.10 1.38 9.58
C LEU A 32 -0.51 0.76 10.84
N LYS A 33 0.66 0.11 10.72
CA LYS A 33 1.36 -0.47 11.87
C LYS A 33 1.67 0.59 12.95
N ASN A 34 2.10 1.78 12.53
CA ASN A 34 2.39 2.88 13.45
C ASN A 34 1.10 3.41 14.12
N GLN A 35 0.00 3.54 13.39
CA GLN A 35 -1.29 3.95 13.95
C GLN A 35 -1.84 2.96 14.98
N LEU A 36 -1.67 1.66 14.73
CA LEU A 36 -2.06 0.59 15.66
C LEU A 36 -1.17 0.51 16.90
N ALA A 37 0.09 0.92 16.79
CA ALA A 37 1.03 0.97 17.91
C ALA A 37 0.83 2.21 18.80
N ASP A 38 0.17 3.26 18.31
CA ASP A 38 -0.12 4.47 19.07
C ASP A 38 -1.42 4.32 19.88
N GLU A 39 -1.27 4.04 21.17
CA GLU A 39 -2.35 3.95 22.16
C GLU A 39 -3.15 5.25 22.31
N LYS A 40 -2.63 6.41 21.87
CA LYS A 40 -3.36 7.69 21.87
C LYS A 40 -4.25 7.85 20.63
N GLN A 41 -4.05 7.03 19.60
CA GLN A 41 -4.76 7.09 18.32
C GLN A 41 -5.64 5.85 18.14
N LEU A 42 -5.48 5.12 17.03
CA LEU A 42 -6.25 3.93 16.71
C LEU A 42 -5.95 2.80 17.68
N GLY A 43 -4.68 2.63 18.08
CA GLY A 43 -4.23 1.52 18.94
C GLY A 43 -4.97 1.37 20.26
N GLY A 44 -5.42 2.47 20.87
CA GLY A 44 -6.16 2.47 22.14
C GLY A 44 -7.69 2.53 21.98
N ARG A 45 -8.21 2.53 20.74
CA ARG A 45 -9.66 2.60 20.44
C ARG A 45 -10.18 1.37 19.70
N ILE A 46 -9.31 0.71 18.95
CA ILE A 46 -9.60 -0.51 18.19
C ILE A 46 -9.78 -1.71 19.13
N SER A 47 -10.67 -2.65 18.79
CA SER A 47 -10.77 -3.92 19.50
C SER A 47 -9.54 -4.81 19.23
N ASP A 48 -9.25 -5.75 20.14
CA ASP A 48 -8.15 -6.70 19.94
C ASP A 48 -8.33 -7.54 18.66
N GLU A 49 -9.57 -7.93 18.35
CA GLU A 49 -9.91 -8.70 17.13
C GLU A 49 -9.69 -7.89 15.84
N ASP A 50 -10.17 -6.64 15.78
CA ASP A 50 -9.96 -5.78 14.62
C ASP A 50 -8.47 -5.40 14.50
N LYS A 51 -7.75 -5.25 15.64
CA LYS A 51 -6.30 -4.98 15.66
C LYS A 51 -5.51 -6.15 15.09
N GLU A 52 -5.79 -7.37 15.52
CA GLU A 52 -5.17 -8.59 14.99
C GLU A 52 -5.43 -8.72 13.49
N THR A 53 -6.67 -8.50 13.04
CA THR A 53 -7.02 -8.54 11.61
C THR A 53 -6.21 -7.56 10.76
N VAL A 54 -6.05 -6.30 11.21
CA VAL A 54 -5.25 -5.30 10.50
C VAL A 54 -3.76 -5.65 10.56
N GLN A 55 -3.25 -6.15 11.70
CA GLN A 55 -1.85 -6.57 11.84
C GLN A 55 -1.50 -7.71 10.90
N ASP A 56 -2.36 -8.72 10.80
CA ASP A 56 -2.19 -9.86 9.90
C ASP A 56 -2.20 -9.41 8.44
N ALA A 57 -3.19 -8.60 8.04
CA ALA A 57 -3.26 -8.08 6.67
C ALA A 57 -2.01 -7.25 6.28
N VAL A 58 -1.53 -6.39 7.19
CA VAL A 58 -0.30 -5.62 7.01
C VAL A 58 0.92 -6.56 6.88
N GLN A 59 1.01 -7.59 7.72
CA GLN A 59 2.12 -8.53 7.70
C GLN A 59 2.13 -9.37 6.42
N ASP A 60 0.96 -9.81 5.94
CA ASP A 60 0.80 -10.55 4.70
C ASP A 60 1.21 -9.70 3.50
N ALA A 61 0.76 -8.44 3.44
CA ALA A 61 1.12 -7.52 2.36
C ALA A 61 2.64 -7.25 2.30
N LEU A 62 3.30 -7.04 3.45
CA LEU A 62 4.75 -6.84 3.52
C LEU A 62 5.50 -8.12 3.13
N SER A 63 5.08 -9.27 3.63
CA SER A 63 5.70 -10.56 3.31
C SER A 63 5.57 -10.90 1.83
N TRP A 64 4.42 -10.56 1.22
CA TRP A 64 4.21 -10.68 -0.21
C TRP A 64 5.14 -9.74 -0.98
N ALA A 65 5.27 -8.47 -0.59
CA ALA A 65 6.14 -7.51 -1.25
C ALA A 65 7.63 -7.93 -1.23
N ASP A 66 8.09 -8.47 -0.10
CA ASP A 66 9.44 -9.00 0.06
C ASP A 66 9.67 -10.25 -0.81
N SER A 67 8.68 -11.15 -0.86
CA SER A 67 8.76 -12.39 -1.66
C SER A 67 8.63 -12.12 -3.17
N ASN A 68 8.01 -11.01 -3.55
CA ASN A 68 7.72 -10.63 -4.93
C ASN A 68 8.42 -9.32 -5.32
N ALA A 69 9.69 -9.16 -4.91
CA ALA A 69 10.47 -7.94 -5.16
C ALA A 69 10.57 -7.52 -6.65
N SER A 70 10.32 -8.43 -7.58
CA SER A 70 10.32 -8.21 -9.03
C SER A 70 8.92 -8.15 -9.67
N ALA A 71 7.85 -8.08 -8.87
CA ALA A 71 6.50 -7.90 -9.36
C ALA A 71 6.35 -6.62 -10.17
N THR A 72 5.30 -6.56 -10.98
CA THR A 72 4.92 -5.39 -11.77
C THR A 72 4.30 -4.30 -10.90
N ALA A 73 4.21 -3.07 -11.43
CA ALA A 73 3.56 -1.97 -10.73
C ALA A 73 2.09 -2.31 -10.42
N GLU A 74 1.40 -2.92 -11.37
CA GLU A 74 0.00 -3.35 -11.25
C GLU A 74 -0.21 -4.39 -10.16
N GLU A 75 0.72 -5.35 -10.02
CA GLU A 75 0.65 -6.36 -8.95
C GLU A 75 0.87 -5.73 -7.55
N PHE A 76 1.78 -4.76 -7.42
CA PHE A 76 1.95 -4.01 -6.16
C PHE A 76 0.71 -3.18 -5.82
N ASP A 77 0.10 -2.53 -6.81
CA ASP A 77 -1.14 -1.77 -6.63
C ASP A 77 -2.33 -2.66 -6.26
N GLU A 78 -2.43 -3.84 -6.86
CA GLU A 78 -3.47 -4.82 -6.52
C GLU A 78 -3.31 -5.30 -5.07
N GLN A 79 -2.07 -5.60 -4.65
CA GLN A 79 -1.81 -5.98 -3.26
C GLN A 79 -2.13 -4.85 -2.28
N ARG A 80 -1.88 -3.58 -2.67
CA ARG A 80 -2.29 -2.41 -1.88
C ARG A 80 -3.81 -2.30 -1.77
N LYS A 81 -4.56 -2.52 -2.85
CA LYS A 81 -6.03 -2.53 -2.83
C LYS A 81 -6.59 -3.62 -1.93
N GLN A 82 -6.03 -4.83 -1.98
CA GLN A 82 -6.45 -5.92 -1.10
C GLN A 82 -6.24 -5.57 0.38
N LEU A 83 -5.10 -4.97 0.73
CA LEU A 83 -4.87 -4.47 2.09
C LEU A 83 -5.92 -3.41 2.47
N ASP A 84 -6.20 -2.49 1.56
CA ASP A 84 -7.15 -1.40 1.76
C ASP A 84 -8.60 -1.89 1.94
N GLU A 85 -9.03 -2.90 1.19
CA GLU A 85 -10.35 -3.53 1.32
C GLU A 85 -10.59 -4.15 2.70
N VAL A 86 -9.55 -4.71 3.32
CA VAL A 86 -9.63 -5.26 4.69
C VAL A 86 -9.64 -4.14 5.72
N VAL A 87 -8.80 -3.13 5.52
CA VAL A 87 -8.49 -2.13 6.54
C VAL A 87 -9.51 -0.99 6.59
N ARG A 88 -9.97 -0.46 5.44
CA ARG A 88 -10.96 0.64 5.37
C ARG A 88 -12.22 0.40 6.20
N PRO A 89 -12.92 -0.75 6.10
CA PRO A 89 -14.13 -0.96 6.89
C PRO A 89 -13.83 -0.98 8.39
N ILE A 90 -12.66 -1.45 8.80
CA ILE A 90 -12.23 -1.44 10.20
C ILE A 90 -11.97 -0.01 10.66
N LEU A 91 -11.17 0.77 9.93
CA LEU A 91 -10.87 2.16 10.29
C LEU A 91 -12.12 3.03 10.39
N ALA A 92 -13.08 2.82 9.48
CA ALA A 92 -14.37 3.51 9.49
C ALA A 92 -15.18 3.27 10.77
N LYS A 93 -15.13 2.06 11.36
CA LYS A 93 -15.82 1.75 12.63
C LYS A 93 -15.33 2.65 13.78
N TYR A 94 -14.05 3.05 13.76
CA TYR A 94 -13.41 3.77 14.86
C TYR A 94 -13.27 5.28 14.60
N GLY A 95 -13.90 5.79 13.53
CA GLY A 95 -13.79 7.19 13.13
C GLY A 95 -12.36 7.61 12.79
N GLY A 96 -11.51 6.64 12.44
CA GLY A 96 -10.14 6.90 12.00
C GLY A 96 -10.18 7.40 10.56
N GLY A 97 -9.73 8.63 10.33
CA GLY A 97 -9.27 9.02 9.00
C GLY A 97 -8.15 8.06 8.63
N GLY A 98 -8.35 7.30 7.55
CA GLY A 98 -7.35 6.32 7.09
C GLY A 98 -5.97 6.98 6.94
N PRO A 99 -4.88 6.21 6.98
CA PRO A 99 -3.58 6.74 6.63
C PRO A 99 -3.72 7.55 5.33
N SER A 100 -3.40 8.83 5.40
CA SER A 100 -3.34 9.68 4.22
C SER A 100 -2.18 9.18 3.38
N GLY A 101 -2.49 8.19 2.55
CA GLY A 101 -1.58 7.53 1.62
C GLY A 101 -2.32 7.53 0.30
N SER A 102 -2.24 8.68 -0.39
CA SER A 102 -2.79 8.90 -1.72
C SER A 102 -4.22 8.39 -1.87
N GLU A 103 -5.17 9.22 -1.44
CA GLU A 103 -6.47 9.26 -2.11
C GLU A 103 -6.22 9.22 -3.61
N ASP A 104 -6.88 8.28 -4.29
CA ASP A 104 -7.14 8.29 -5.72
C ASP A 104 -7.23 9.73 -6.28
N GLU A 105 -6.14 10.24 -6.86
CA GLU A 105 -6.19 11.48 -7.63
C GLU A 105 -5.88 11.32 -9.13
N ASP A 106 -5.48 10.15 -9.65
CA ASP A 106 -5.21 10.06 -11.11
C ASP A 106 -5.46 8.66 -11.73
N MET A 107 -6.67 8.11 -11.59
CA MET A 107 -7.21 7.11 -12.54
C MET A 107 -8.49 7.59 -13.24
N GLN A 108 -8.62 8.91 -13.44
CA GLN A 108 -9.65 9.47 -14.30
C GLN A 108 -9.02 10.46 -15.30
N ASP A 109 -8.95 10.01 -16.56
CA ASP A 109 -8.95 10.83 -17.78
C ASP A 109 -7.61 11.44 -18.26
N HIS A 110 -6.84 10.69 -19.08
CA HIS A 110 -6.58 11.01 -20.51
C HIS A 110 -5.76 9.93 -21.23
#